data_AF-A0A7W9UVN4-F1
#
_entry.id   AF-A0A7W9UVN4-F1
#
_cell.length_a   1.000
_cell.length_b   1.000
_cell.length_c   1.000
_cell.angle_alpha   90.00
_cell.angle_beta   90.00
_cell.angle_gamma   90.00
#
_symmetry.space_group_name_H-M   'P 1'
#
loop_
_entity.id
_entity.type
_entity.pdbx_description
1 polymer ?
#
loop_
_entity_poly.entity_id
_entity_poly.type
_entity_poly.pdbx_seq_one_letter_code
_entity_poly.pdbx_strand_id
1 'polypeptide(L)'
;MDSTAPGAAPRGLDAFRRGWQTQIGDDVFQLPAFSAETIGDFRVKGNVTKVHGAAIADLHAASATRTADVPGGDQDLVAMYIVRRGAWTLGGAPGHGDRAVSAGQFLVRHLGRLTAFETSADLTAKFLVLPPGELKPLLGNRAVTGPAESAEVRLLTALTDMIHTTVADLGPAGVAAAQGTLIELAKAVAKGRFDDVEPRLAPALTQAAKDLADRRLTDPELSPAMLARELNVSVRTLHRAFAAVGEPVGTYIRRRRLHEARLALAAPSRLSVSSRVPSRSTSARLPPSTPVLPKQPRSRRTSPRRATRRPKAPDLAGLSRDVGDTRAGCLNR
;
A
#
# COMPACT_ATOMS: atom_id res chain seq x y z
N MET A 1 -24.06 14.28 -9.84
CA MET A 1 -24.95 13.09 -9.89
C MET A 1 -25.19 12.62 -8.47
N ASP A 2 -26.44 12.39 -8.06
CA ASP A 2 -26.75 11.96 -6.68
C ASP A 2 -27.83 10.87 -6.70
N SER A 3 -27.51 9.68 -6.17
CA SER A 3 -28.44 8.56 -6.03
C SER A 3 -28.77 8.23 -4.56
N THR A 4 -28.35 9.07 -3.61
CA THR A 4 -28.45 8.79 -2.17
C THR A 4 -29.84 9.08 -1.57
N ALA A 5 -30.79 9.58 -2.36
CA ALA A 5 -32.14 9.87 -1.91
C ALA A 5 -32.89 8.56 -1.51
N PRO A 6 -33.55 8.51 -0.33
CA PRO A 6 -34.34 7.36 0.10
C PRO A 6 -35.46 7.02 -0.90
N GLY A 7 -35.57 5.76 -1.31
CA GLY A 7 -36.60 5.28 -2.27
C GLY A 7 -36.20 5.32 -3.75
N ALA A 8 -34.95 5.66 -4.07
CA ALA A 8 -34.48 5.75 -5.45
C ALA A 8 -33.98 4.44 -6.07
N ALA A 9 -33.80 3.34 -5.34
CA ALA A 9 -33.36 2.05 -5.90
C ALA A 9 -34.58 1.34 -6.53
N PRO A 10 -34.77 1.36 -7.87
CA PRO A 10 -33.75 1.03 -8.90
C PRO A 10 -33.35 2.20 -9.84
N ARG A 11 -34.01 3.36 -9.75
CA ARG A 11 -33.75 4.55 -10.59
C ARG A 11 -32.42 5.24 -10.32
N GLY A 12 -31.80 4.99 -9.16
CA GLY A 12 -30.56 5.63 -8.70
C GLY A 12 -29.35 5.30 -9.58
N LEU A 13 -29.19 4.04 -9.97
CA LEU A 13 -28.13 3.63 -10.90
C LEU A 13 -28.34 4.22 -12.29
N ASP A 14 -29.58 4.24 -12.80
CA ASP A 14 -29.88 4.81 -14.11
C ASP A 14 -29.63 6.32 -14.15
N ALA A 15 -29.97 7.03 -13.07
CA ALA A 15 -29.68 8.45 -12.93
C ALA A 15 -28.17 8.72 -12.89
N PHE A 16 -27.41 7.87 -12.16
CA PHE A 16 -25.96 7.94 -12.14
C PHE A 16 -25.35 7.67 -13.52
N ARG A 17 -25.77 6.59 -14.20
CA ARG A 17 -25.32 6.25 -15.56
C ARG A 17 -25.58 7.36 -16.56
N ARG A 18 -26.80 7.91 -16.58
CA ARG A 18 -27.12 9.04 -17.46
C ARG A 18 -26.24 10.24 -17.17
N GLY A 19 -26.07 10.61 -15.90
CA GLY A 19 -25.19 11.72 -15.54
C GLY A 19 -23.73 11.48 -15.92
N TRP A 20 -23.23 10.25 -15.76
CA TRP A 20 -21.88 9.86 -16.15
C TRP A 20 -21.71 10.00 -17.65
N GLN A 21 -22.66 9.45 -18.42
CA GLN A 21 -22.67 9.53 -19.88
C GLN A 21 -22.69 10.98 -20.37
N THR A 22 -23.53 11.83 -19.78
CA THR A 22 -23.64 13.24 -20.17
C THR A 22 -22.37 14.03 -19.88
N GLN A 23 -21.68 13.73 -18.77
CA GLN A 23 -20.52 14.52 -18.33
C GLN A 23 -19.19 14.00 -18.90
N ILE A 24 -19.01 12.68 -19.00
CA ILE A 24 -17.75 12.04 -19.43
C ILE A 24 -17.83 11.64 -20.91
N GLY A 25 -18.97 11.06 -21.32
CA GLY A 25 -19.10 10.32 -22.59
C GLY A 25 -18.46 8.91 -22.52
N ASP A 26 -18.72 8.08 -23.52
CA ASP A 26 -18.10 6.75 -23.64
C ASP A 26 -16.66 6.81 -24.18
N ASP A 27 -16.21 7.98 -24.63
CA ASP A 27 -14.92 8.19 -25.29
C ASP A 27 -13.76 8.28 -24.29
N VAL A 28 -14.01 8.63 -23.03
CA VAL A 28 -12.98 8.76 -22.00
C VAL A 28 -12.96 7.57 -21.04
N PHE A 29 -14.13 7.14 -20.55
CA PHE A 29 -14.24 5.99 -19.65
C PHE A 29 -15.63 5.37 -19.73
N GLN A 30 -15.69 4.12 -20.21
CA GLN A 30 -16.95 3.38 -20.19
C GLN A 30 -17.16 2.79 -18.81
N LEU A 31 -18.29 3.15 -18.20
CA LEU A 31 -18.65 2.66 -16.88
C LEU A 31 -19.03 1.16 -16.96
N PRO A 32 -18.39 0.28 -16.17
CA PRO A 32 -18.71 -1.14 -16.18
C PRO A 32 -20.13 -1.43 -15.68
N ALA A 33 -20.65 -2.62 -16.02
CA ALA A 33 -21.89 -3.12 -15.45
C ALA A 33 -21.74 -3.40 -13.95
N PHE A 34 -22.79 -3.16 -13.16
CA PHE A 34 -22.82 -3.45 -11.73
C PHE A 34 -23.51 -4.80 -11.46
N SER A 35 -23.13 -5.46 -10.36
CA SER A 35 -23.78 -6.71 -9.91
C SER A 35 -25.24 -6.48 -9.52
N ALA A 36 -26.07 -7.54 -9.55
CA ALA A 36 -27.47 -7.46 -9.14
C ALA A 36 -27.64 -6.96 -7.69
N GLU A 37 -26.76 -7.40 -6.79
CA GLU A 37 -26.71 -6.94 -5.39
C GLU A 37 -26.50 -5.42 -5.31
N THR A 38 -25.55 -4.91 -6.10
CA THR A 38 -25.26 -3.48 -6.17
C THR A 38 -26.42 -2.68 -6.74
N ILE A 39 -27.11 -3.21 -7.76
CA ILE A 39 -28.27 -2.55 -8.38
C ILE A 39 -29.41 -2.38 -7.37
N GLY A 40 -29.63 -3.37 -6.49
CA GLY A 40 -30.69 -3.34 -5.48
C GLY A 40 -30.50 -2.29 -4.38
N ASP A 41 -29.25 -1.88 -4.10
CA ASP A 41 -28.93 -0.89 -3.06
C ASP A 41 -27.94 0.18 -3.53
N PHE A 42 -28.05 0.62 -4.79
CA PHE A 42 -27.11 1.59 -5.35
C PHE A 42 -27.26 2.98 -4.71
N ARG A 43 -26.29 3.37 -3.88
CA ARG A 43 -26.24 4.69 -3.22
C ARG A 43 -24.87 5.34 -3.39
N VAL A 44 -24.64 5.87 -4.59
CA VAL A 44 -23.40 6.57 -4.97
C VAL A 44 -23.70 7.98 -5.43
N LYS A 45 -22.97 8.94 -4.87
CA LYS A 45 -22.92 10.33 -5.32
C LYS A 45 -21.59 10.58 -6.00
N GLY A 46 -21.64 11.24 -7.15
CA GLY A 46 -20.47 11.57 -7.96
C GLY A 46 -20.52 13.02 -8.42
N ASN A 47 -19.45 13.78 -8.17
CA ASN A 47 -19.18 15.01 -8.91
C ASN A 47 -18.14 14.72 -9.98
N VAL A 48 -18.46 15.01 -11.24
CA VAL A 48 -17.65 14.55 -12.36
C VAL A 48 -17.43 15.68 -13.35
N THR A 49 -16.19 15.79 -13.82
CA THR A 49 -15.76 16.83 -14.74
C THR A 49 -14.85 16.24 -15.80
N LYS A 50 -15.24 16.41 -17.07
CA LYS A 50 -14.39 16.16 -18.23
C LYS A 50 -13.55 17.39 -18.51
N VAL A 51 -12.25 17.17 -18.71
CA VAL A 51 -11.26 18.18 -19.08
C VAL A 51 -10.52 17.65 -20.30
N HIS A 52 -11.01 18.02 -21.48
CA HIS A 52 -10.58 17.50 -22.76
C HIS A 52 -10.63 15.95 -22.80
N GLY A 53 -9.48 15.27 -22.94
CA GLY A 53 -9.37 13.81 -22.96
C GLY A 53 -9.17 13.15 -21.60
N ALA A 54 -9.25 13.93 -20.52
CA ALA A 54 -9.18 13.43 -19.15
C ALA A 54 -10.51 13.63 -18.41
N ALA A 55 -10.70 12.87 -17.36
CA ALA A 55 -11.87 12.96 -16.50
C ALA A 55 -11.49 12.88 -15.02
N ILE A 56 -12.21 13.63 -14.20
CA ILE A 56 -12.06 13.69 -12.75
C ILE A 56 -13.42 13.34 -12.15
N ALA A 57 -13.45 12.40 -11.22
CA ALA A 57 -14.64 11.97 -10.52
C ALA A 57 -14.40 11.93 -9.00
N ASP A 58 -15.17 12.72 -8.27
CA ASP A 58 -15.25 12.71 -6.80
C ASP A 58 -16.41 11.83 -6.39
N LEU A 59 -16.12 10.69 -5.77
CA LEU A 59 -17.08 9.64 -5.47
C LEU A 59 -17.30 9.52 -3.98
N HIS A 60 -18.58 9.49 -3.59
CA HIS A 60 -19.04 9.13 -2.26
C HIS A 60 -20.05 7.98 -2.38
N ALA A 61 -19.70 6.80 -1.88
CA ALA A 61 -20.58 5.62 -1.90
C ALA A 61 -21.01 5.31 -0.47
N ALA A 62 -22.32 5.40 -0.20
CA ALA A 62 -22.87 5.00 1.10
C ALA A 62 -23.00 3.47 1.20
N SER A 63 -23.35 2.81 0.09
CA SER A 63 -23.44 1.36 -0.01
C SER A 63 -22.22 0.79 -0.73
N ALA A 64 -21.85 -0.45 -0.41
CA ALA A 64 -20.81 -1.16 -1.14
C ALA A 64 -21.25 -1.35 -2.60
N THR A 65 -20.30 -1.25 -3.54
CA THR A 65 -20.56 -1.53 -4.95
C THR A 65 -19.60 -2.56 -5.48
N ARG A 66 -20.10 -3.45 -6.33
CA ARG A 66 -19.35 -4.47 -7.06
C ARG A 66 -19.74 -4.39 -8.53
N THR A 67 -18.76 -4.31 -9.40
CA THR A 67 -19.00 -4.45 -10.83
C THR A 67 -19.16 -5.92 -11.19
N ALA A 68 -20.02 -6.23 -12.15
CA ALA A 68 -20.05 -7.55 -12.75
C ALA A 68 -18.73 -7.80 -13.50
N ASP A 69 -18.32 -9.07 -13.62
CA ASP A 69 -17.24 -9.44 -14.52
C ASP A 69 -17.66 -9.13 -15.95
N VAL A 70 -17.13 -8.04 -16.50
CA VAL A 70 -17.39 -7.66 -17.89
C VAL A 70 -16.34 -8.32 -18.78
N PRO A 71 -16.73 -9.21 -19.72
CA PRO A 71 -15.81 -9.67 -20.74
C PRO A 71 -15.54 -8.54 -21.72
N GLY A 72 -14.53 -7.71 -21.45
CA GLY A 72 -13.97 -6.80 -22.43
C GLY A 72 -14.64 -5.43 -22.53
N GLY A 73 -13.91 -4.42 -22.08
CA GLY A 73 -13.77 -3.18 -22.85
C GLY A 73 -12.27 -2.96 -22.97
N ASP A 74 -11.73 -2.98 -24.18
CA ASP A 74 -10.37 -2.49 -24.42
C ASP A 74 -10.40 -1.00 -24.09
N GLN A 75 -9.68 -0.62 -23.04
CA GLN A 75 -9.63 0.75 -22.56
C GLN A 75 -8.17 1.08 -22.33
N ASP A 76 -7.52 1.62 -23.35
CA ASP A 76 -6.13 2.08 -23.27
C ASP A 76 -6.09 3.43 -22.55
N LEU A 77 -6.02 3.40 -21.22
CA LEU A 77 -6.03 4.62 -20.39
C LEU A 77 -5.20 4.46 -19.12
N VAL A 78 -4.90 5.58 -18.46
CA VAL A 78 -4.32 5.57 -17.11
C VAL A 78 -5.40 5.93 -16.09
N ALA A 79 -5.56 5.06 -15.11
CA ALA A 79 -6.49 5.25 -14.01
C ALA A 79 -5.74 5.54 -12.71
N MET A 80 -6.17 6.57 -12.00
CA MET A 80 -5.67 6.92 -10.66
C MET A 80 -6.82 6.92 -9.65
N TYR A 81 -6.58 6.26 -8.53
CA TYR A 81 -7.52 6.08 -7.42
C TYR A 81 -6.89 6.70 -6.18
N ILE A 82 -7.58 7.64 -5.52
CA ILE A 82 -7.13 8.27 -4.28
C ILE A 82 -8.22 8.07 -3.25
N VAL A 83 -7.99 7.21 -2.26
CA VAL A 83 -9.01 6.83 -1.27
C VAL A 83 -8.79 7.63 0.02
N ARG A 84 -9.78 8.45 0.41
CA ARG A 84 -9.78 9.19 1.68
C ARG A 84 -10.44 8.38 2.80
N ARG A 85 -11.54 7.70 2.50
CA ARG A 85 -12.28 6.83 3.44
C ARG A 85 -12.73 5.56 2.73
N GLY A 86 -12.78 4.44 3.45
CA GLY A 86 -13.18 3.14 2.91
C GLY A 86 -12.02 2.42 2.21
N ALA A 87 -12.37 1.50 1.30
CA ALA A 87 -11.43 0.77 0.48
C ALA A 87 -11.99 0.52 -0.92
N TRP A 88 -11.10 0.49 -1.91
CA TRP A 88 -11.40 0.15 -3.29
C TRP A 88 -10.54 -1.04 -3.73
N THR A 89 -11.17 -2.19 -3.95
CA THR A 89 -10.53 -3.42 -4.43
C THR A 89 -10.60 -3.47 -5.94
N LEU A 90 -9.46 -3.58 -6.59
CA LEU A 90 -9.31 -3.57 -8.03
C LEU A 90 -8.80 -4.92 -8.49
N GLY A 91 -9.45 -5.51 -9.50
CA GLY A 91 -8.94 -6.73 -10.13
C GLY A 91 -7.52 -6.52 -10.66
N GLY A 92 -6.60 -7.42 -10.29
CA GLY A 92 -5.19 -7.32 -10.66
C GLY A 92 -4.93 -7.50 -12.17
N ALA A 93 -3.71 -7.20 -12.61
CA ALA A 93 -3.26 -7.60 -13.94
C ALA A 93 -3.23 -9.13 -14.05
N PRO A 94 -3.30 -9.74 -15.25
CA PRO A 94 -3.19 -11.19 -15.40
C PRO A 94 -1.98 -11.75 -14.62
N GLY A 95 -2.22 -12.71 -13.71
CA GLY A 95 -1.20 -13.30 -12.84
C GLY A 95 -0.91 -12.56 -11.52
N HIS A 96 -1.56 -11.41 -11.28
CA HIS A 96 -1.53 -10.71 -9.99
C HIS A 96 -2.95 -10.72 -9.41
N GLY A 97 -3.09 -11.13 -8.14
CA GLY A 97 -4.38 -11.12 -7.46
C GLY A 97 -4.94 -9.71 -7.26
N ASP A 98 -6.15 -9.64 -6.72
CA ASP A 98 -6.83 -8.39 -6.43
C ASP A 98 -6.00 -7.46 -5.55
N ARG A 99 -6.14 -6.15 -5.80
CA ARG A 99 -5.40 -5.12 -5.09
C ARG A 99 -6.34 -4.12 -4.44
N ALA A 100 -6.32 -4.09 -3.11
CA ALA A 100 -7.04 -3.10 -2.34
C ALA A 100 -6.26 -1.79 -2.23
N VAL A 101 -6.94 -0.67 -2.46
CA VAL A 101 -6.50 0.69 -2.16
C VAL A 101 -7.28 1.15 -0.94
N SER A 102 -6.60 1.24 0.20
CA SER A 102 -7.22 1.61 1.47
C SER A 102 -7.20 3.12 1.70
N ALA A 103 -8.02 3.58 2.64
CA ALA A 103 -8.01 4.96 3.12
C ALA A 103 -6.58 5.50 3.38
N GLY A 104 -6.33 6.72 2.91
CA GLY A 104 -5.03 7.38 2.98
C GLY A 104 -4.01 6.88 1.95
N GLN A 105 -4.41 6.07 0.97
CA GLN A 105 -3.54 5.59 -0.12
C GLN A 105 -4.06 6.00 -1.49
N PHE A 106 -3.14 6.04 -2.44
CA PHE A 106 -3.44 6.13 -3.87
C PHE A 106 -2.89 4.92 -4.63
N LEU A 107 -3.45 4.69 -5.81
CA LEU A 107 -2.94 3.78 -6.83
C LEU A 107 -3.03 4.45 -8.21
N VAL A 108 -1.98 4.35 -9.01
CA VAL A 108 -1.95 4.71 -10.44
C VAL A 108 -1.60 3.47 -11.23
N ARG A 109 -2.34 3.16 -12.29
CA ARG A 109 -2.01 2.07 -13.21
C ARG A 109 -2.46 2.38 -14.62
N HIS A 110 -1.73 1.83 -15.58
CA HIS A 110 -2.23 1.68 -16.94
C HIS A 110 -3.26 0.54 -16.97
N LEU A 111 -4.38 0.80 -17.63
CA LEU A 111 -5.40 -0.18 -17.96
C LEU A 111 -5.32 -0.39 -19.47
N GLY A 112 -5.28 -1.64 -19.90
CA GLY A 112 -5.61 -2.03 -21.28
C GLY A 112 -6.95 -2.76 -21.36
N ARG A 113 -7.48 -3.20 -20.21
CA ARG A 113 -8.80 -3.82 -20.13
C ARG A 113 -9.39 -3.48 -18.77
N LEU A 114 -10.67 -3.11 -18.74
CA LEU A 114 -11.36 -2.97 -17.47
C LEU A 114 -11.46 -4.34 -16.77
N THR A 115 -11.03 -4.35 -15.51
CA THR A 115 -11.24 -5.48 -14.59
C THR A 115 -12.36 -5.15 -13.62
N ALA A 116 -13.03 -6.17 -13.10
CA ALA A 116 -14.01 -5.97 -12.06
C ALA A 116 -13.36 -5.29 -10.84
N PHE A 117 -14.14 -4.46 -10.15
CA PHE A 117 -13.75 -3.82 -8.92
C PHE A 117 -14.88 -3.89 -7.89
N GLU A 118 -14.47 -3.71 -6.64
CA GLU A 118 -15.35 -3.61 -5.50
C GLU A 118 -14.99 -2.38 -4.68
N THR A 119 -15.99 -1.78 -4.06
CA THR A 119 -15.82 -0.66 -3.13
C THR A 119 -16.53 -1.00 -1.83
N SER A 120 -15.94 -0.60 -0.71
CA SER A 120 -16.61 -0.70 0.58
C SER A 120 -17.80 0.28 0.66
N ALA A 121 -18.71 0.01 1.60
CA ALA A 121 -19.62 1.04 2.09
C ALA A 121 -18.81 2.23 2.68
N ASP A 122 -19.44 3.40 2.75
CA ASP A 122 -18.85 4.68 3.16
C ASP A 122 -17.54 5.07 2.43
N LEU A 123 -17.41 4.71 1.16
CA LEU A 123 -16.25 5.12 0.35
C LEU A 123 -16.28 6.64 0.15
N THR A 124 -15.12 7.27 0.30
CA THR A 124 -14.87 8.62 -0.23
C THR A 124 -13.55 8.60 -0.98
N ALA A 125 -13.59 8.78 -2.29
CA ALA A 125 -12.42 8.66 -3.16
C ALA A 125 -12.48 9.63 -4.34
N LYS A 126 -11.30 10.01 -4.84
CA LYS A 126 -11.16 10.64 -6.16
C LYS A 126 -10.69 9.59 -7.15
N PHE A 127 -11.30 9.60 -8.32
CA PHE A 127 -10.98 8.74 -9.44
C PHE A 127 -10.67 9.61 -10.65
N LEU A 128 -9.47 9.44 -11.21
CA LEU A 128 -9.05 10.16 -12.40
C LEU A 128 -8.80 9.17 -13.53
N VAL A 129 -9.21 9.58 -14.72
CA VAL A 129 -8.91 8.91 -15.98
C VAL A 129 -8.10 9.88 -16.84
N LEU A 130 -6.95 9.41 -17.29
CA LEU A 130 -5.96 10.20 -18.02
C LEU A 130 -5.62 9.49 -19.34
N PRO A 131 -5.37 10.25 -20.43
CA PRO A 131 -4.89 9.67 -21.68
C PRO A 131 -3.62 8.85 -21.47
N PRO A 132 -3.46 7.71 -22.16
CA PRO A 132 -2.32 6.81 -21.98
C PRO A 132 -1.00 7.49 -22.33
N GLY A 133 -0.95 8.22 -23.46
CA GLY A 133 0.14 9.08 -23.93
C GLY A 133 1.51 8.86 -23.29
N GLU A 134 2.04 9.90 -22.65
CA GLU A 134 3.34 9.88 -21.98
C GLU A 134 3.33 9.15 -20.62
N LEU A 135 2.16 8.80 -20.07
CA LEU A 135 2.04 8.09 -18.80
C LEU A 135 2.24 6.58 -18.96
N LYS A 136 1.86 6.01 -20.10
CA LYS A 136 1.94 4.58 -20.40
C LYS A 136 3.39 4.06 -20.40
N PRO A 137 4.38 4.73 -21.03
CA PRO A 137 5.79 4.32 -20.93
C PRO A 137 6.34 4.39 -19.50
N LEU A 138 5.87 5.36 -18.68
CA LEU A 138 6.29 5.50 -17.29
C LEU A 138 5.76 4.36 -16.42
N LEU A 139 4.52 3.91 -16.64
CA LEU A 139 3.90 2.87 -15.82
C LEU A 139 4.22 1.46 -16.32
N GLY A 140 4.31 1.26 -17.64
CA GLY A 140 4.31 -0.07 -18.26
C GLY A 140 3.14 -0.91 -17.74
N ASN A 141 3.40 -2.17 -17.37
CA ASN A 141 2.39 -3.06 -16.77
C ASN A 141 2.33 -2.96 -15.23
N ARG A 142 2.86 -1.89 -14.63
CA ARG A 142 2.98 -1.76 -13.17
C ARG A 142 1.91 -0.83 -12.61
N ALA A 143 1.59 -1.08 -11.34
CA ALA A 143 0.82 -0.16 -10.52
C ALA A 143 1.75 0.58 -9.54
N VAL A 144 1.66 1.90 -9.52
CA VAL A 144 2.34 2.78 -8.54
C VAL A 144 1.38 3.02 -7.39
N THR A 145 1.84 2.87 -6.15
CA THR A 145 1.03 3.11 -4.95
C THR A 145 1.80 3.90 -3.91
N GLY A 146 1.10 4.73 -3.13
CA GLY A 146 1.69 5.47 -2.03
C GLY A 146 0.66 6.20 -1.17
N PRO A 147 1.12 7.00 -0.19
CA PRO A 147 0.24 7.80 0.67
C PRO A 147 -0.50 8.87 -0.13
N ALA A 148 -1.81 8.98 0.09
CA ALA A 148 -2.65 10.03 -0.49
C ALA A 148 -2.31 11.45 0.02
N GLU A 149 -1.48 11.53 1.06
CA GLU A 149 -1.00 12.77 1.69
C GLU A 149 0.40 13.17 1.22
N SER A 150 0.96 12.56 0.17
CA SER A 150 2.23 13.04 -0.40
C SER A 150 2.07 14.46 -0.99
N ALA A 151 3.17 15.22 -1.09
CA ALA A 151 3.11 16.59 -1.59
C ALA A 151 2.55 16.66 -3.02
N GLU A 152 2.97 15.73 -3.87
CA GLU A 152 2.56 15.60 -5.27
C GLU A 152 1.07 15.26 -5.38
N VAL A 153 0.57 14.33 -4.56
CA VAL A 153 -0.86 13.95 -4.56
C VAL A 153 -1.73 15.08 -4.00
N ARG A 154 -1.25 15.83 -3.00
CA ARG A 154 -1.96 17.02 -2.50
C ARG A 154 -2.04 18.12 -3.55
N LEU A 155 -0.95 18.37 -4.28
CA LEU A 155 -0.92 19.36 -5.36
C LEU A 155 -1.86 18.95 -6.51
N LEU A 156 -1.82 17.67 -6.91
CA LEU A 156 -2.75 17.12 -7.90
C LEU A 156 -4.20 17.24 -7.43
N THR A 157 -4.48 16.90 -6.16
CA THR A 157 -5.84 17.02 -5.60
C THR A 157 -6.34 18.47 -5.64
N ALA A 158 -5.51 19.43 -5.23
CA ALA A 158 -5.85 20.84 -5.25
C ALA A 158 -6.15 21.34 -6.68
N LEU A 159 -5.38 20.90 -7.67
CA LEU A 159 -5.67 21.19 -9.07
C LEU A 159 -7.02 20.60 -9.50
N THR A 160 -7.31 19.34 -9.15
CA THR A 160 -8.60 18.72 -9.51
C THR A 160 -9.79 19.43 -8.89
N ASP A 161 -9.66 19.89 -7.65
CA ASP A 161 -10.70 20.68 -6.96
C ASP A 161 -10.91 22.01 -7.68
N MET A 162 -9.82 22.68 -8.08
CA MET A 162 -9.89 23.92 -8.85
C MET A 162 -10.56 23.71 -10.21
N ILE A 163 -10.22 22.62 -10.93
CA ILE A 163 -10.81 22.28 -12.22
C ILE A 163 -12.33 22.09 -12.09
N HIS A 164 -12.80 21.37 -11.06
CA HIS A 164 -14.23 21.22 -10.81
C HIS A 164 -14.98 22.56 -10.72
N THR A 165 -14.34 23.58 -10.16
CA THR A 165 -14.95 24.90 -9.96
C THR A 165 -14.80 25.85 -11.14
N THR A 166 -13.78 25.70 -11.99
CA THR A 166 -13.39 26.72 -12.97
C THR A 166 -13.54 26.29 -14.42
N VAL A 167 -13.64 24.99 -14.71
CA VAL A 167 -13.57 24.49 -16.10
C VAL A 167 -14.66 25.06 -17.02
N ALA A 168 -15.83 25.39 -16.47
CA ALA A 168 -16.96 25.92 -17.22
C ALA A 168 -16.70 27.34 -17.76
N ASP A 169 -15.80 28.07 -17.10
CA ASP A 169 -15.45 29.45 -17.47
C ASP A 169 -14.19 29.51 -18.35
N LEU A 170 -13.51 28.37 -18.57
CA LEU A 170 -12.31 28.30 -19.39
C LEU A 170 -12.66 28.19 -20.88
N GLY A 171 -11.99 29.00 -21.70
CA GLY A 171 -11.94 28.78 -23.14
C GLY A 171 -11.15 27.51 -23.51
N PRO A 172 -11.20 27.05 -24.77
CA PRO A 172 -10.57 25.80 -25.21
C PRO A 172 -9.07 25.68 -24.88
N ALA A 173 -8.32 26.77 -25.02
CA ALA A 173 -6.89 26.81 -24.67
C ALA A 173 -6.65 26.61 -23.16
N GLY A 174 -7.52 27.17 -22.31
CA GLY A 174 -7.48 26.99 -20.86
C GLY A 174 -7.78 25.55 -20.45
N VAL A 175 -8.78 24.93 -21.09
CA VAL A 175 -9.11 23.50 -20.86
C VAL A 175 -7.94 22.60 -21.27
N ALA A 176 -7.30 22.86 -22.41
CA ALA A 176 -6.11 22.12 -22.85
C ALA A 176 -4.92 22.30 -21.88
N ALA A 177 -4.68 23.53 -21.40
CA ALA A 177 -3.64 23.80 -20.41
C ALA A 177 -3.91 23.11 -19.07
N ALA A 178 -5.17 23.07 -18.62
CA ALA A 178 -5.58 22.36 -17.42
C ALA A 178 -5.32 20.84 -17.55
N GLN A 179 -5.65 20.26 -18.70
CA GLN A 179 -5.34 18.85 -19.00
C GLN A 179 -3.83 18.60 -18.98
N GLY A 180 -3.03 19.43 -19.65
CA GLY A 180 -1.57 19.30 -19.68
C GLY A 180 -0.96 19.36 -18.27
N THR A 181 -1.41 20.31 -17.45
CA THR A 181 -0.96 20.44 -16.05
C THR A 181 -1.36 19.23 -15.22
N LEU A 182 -2.57 18.70 -15.41
CA LEU A 182 -3.03 17.48 -14.74
C LEU A 182 -2.16 16.28 -15.10
N ILE A 183 -1.80 16.14 -16.38
CA ILE A 183 -0.91 15.09 -16.87
C ILE A 183 0.50 15.24 -16.28
N GLU A 184 1.06 16.45 -16.23
CA GLU A 184 2.38 16.69 -15.62
C GLU A 184 2.42 16.34 -14.14
N LEU A 185 1.39 16.71 -13.37
CA LEU A 185 1.31 16.31 -11.96
C LEU A 185 1.13 14.80 -11.81
N ALA A 186 0.35 14.15 -12.67
CA ALA A 186 0.22 12.70 -12.66
C ALA A 186 1.55 12.00 -13.00
N LYS A 187 2.34 12.55 -13.94
CA LYS A 187 3.72 12.08 -14.22
C LYS A 187 4.59 12.25 -12.98
N ALA A 188 4.50 13.37 -12.26
CA ALA A 188 5.24 13.58 -11.02
C ALA A 188 4.84 12.56 -9.94
N VAL A 189 3.55 12.22 -9.79
CA VAL A 189 3.10 11.17 -8.86
C VAL A 189 3.61 9.78 -9.29
N ALA A 190 3.57 9.48 -10.60
CA ALA A 190 4.10 8.23 -11.13
C ALA A 190 5.63 8.12 -10.95
N LYS A 191 6.36 9.23 -11.12
CA LYS A 191 7.81 9.38 -10.98
C LYS A 191 8.30 9.50 -9.54
N GLY A 192 7.51 10.09 -8.63
CA GLY A 192 7.86 10.34 -7.23
C GLY A 192 8.08 9.08 -6.38
N ARG A 193 7.98 7.90 -7.00
CA ARG A 193 8.40 6.60 -6.46
C ARG A 193 9.45 5.88 -7.30
N PHE A 194 9.78 6.35 -8.51
CA PHE A 194 10.96 5.88 -9.22
C PHE A 194 12.24 6.19 -8.43
N ASP A 195 12.26 7.27 -7.65
CA ASP A 195 13.39 7.57 -6.75
C ASP A 195 13.36 6.82 -5.41
N ASP A 196 12.23 6.22 -5.01
CA ASP A 196 12.07 5.56 -3.69
C ASP A 196 11.91 4.02 -3.75
N VAL A 197 11.70 3.47 -4.95
CA VAL A 197 11.56 2.03 -5.19
C VAL A 197 12.06 1.74 -6.60
N GLU A 198 13.35 1.42 -6.73
CA GLU A 198 13.87 0.88 -7.98
C GLU A 198 14.12 -0.64 -7.86
N PRO A 199 13.13 -1.51 -8.17
CA PRO A 199 13.32 -2.95 -8.20
C PRO A 199 14.33 -3.41 -9.27
N ARG A 200 14.60 -2.59 -10.29
CA ARG A 200 15.58 -2.92 -11.34
C ARG A 200 17.02 -2.68 -10.89
N LEU A 201 17.26 -1.68 -10.04
CA LEU A 201 18.57 -1.40 -9.46
C LEU A 201 18.79 -2.14 -8.14
N ALA A 202 17.76 -2.69 -7.49
CA ALA A 202 17.93 -3.42 -6.23
C ALA A 202 18.99 -4.55 -6.31
N PRO A 203 19.07 -5.37 -7.38
CA PRO A 203 20.17 -6.34 -7.54
C PRO A 203 21.54 -5.66 -7.68
N ALA A 204 21.64 -4.59 -8.47
CA ALA A 204 22.89 -3.85 -8.69
C ALA A 204 23.38 -3.13 -7.42
N LEU A 205 22.47 -2.49 -6.68
CA LEU A 205 22.74 -1.84 -5.40
C LEU A 205 23.12 -2.86 -4.32
N THR A 206 22.44 -4.01 -4.30
CA THR A 206 22.80 -5.12 -3.39
C THR A 206 24.19 -5.64 -3.73
N GLN A 207 24.52 -5.81 -5.01
CA GLN A 207 25.84 -6.26 -5.42
C GLN A 207 26.92 -5.24 -5.07
N ALA A 208 26.73 -3.96 -5.39
CA ALA A 208 27.66 -2.88 -5.03
C ALA A 208 27.90 -2.82 -3.52
N ALA A 209 26.85 -3.00 -2.71
CA ALA A 209 26.96 -3.06 -1.26
C ALA A 209 27.70 -4.31 -0.74
N LYS A 210 27.52 -5.47 -1.39
CA LYS A 210 28.28 -6.69 -1.08
C LYS A 210 29.77 -6.49 -1.39
N ASP A 211 30.10 -5.97 -2.58
CA ASP A 211 31.48 -5.71 -3.00
C ASP A 211 32.17 -4.69 -2.08
N LEU A 212 31.44 -3.69 -1.61
CA LEU A 212 31.95 -2.70 -0.67
C LEU A 212 32.15 -3.28 0.73
N ALA A 213 31.19 -4.08 1.22
CA ALA A 213 31.30 -4.77 2.49
C ALA A 213 32.46 -5.77 2.51
N ASP A 214 32.62 -6.56 1.44
CA ASP A 214 33.71 -7.54 1.30
C ASP A 214 35.10 -6.87 1.34
N ARG A 215 35.25 -5.68 0.77
CA ARG A 215 36.49 -4.88 0.85
C ARG A 215 36.81 -4.31 2.24
N ARG A 216 35.82 -4.25 3.13
CA ARG A 216 35.91 -3.60 4.45
C ARG A 216 35.62 -4.56 5.62
N LEU A 217 35.67 -5.88 5.41
CA LEU A 217 35.26 -6.86 6.43
C LEU A 217 36.05 -6.79 7.75
N THR A 218 37.32 -6.37 7.68
CA THR A 218 38.22 -6.21 8.83
C THR A 218 38.01 -4.90 9.58
N ASP A 219 37.28 -3.94 9.00
CA ASP A 219 36.97 -2.67 9.63
C ASP A 219 35.88 -2.88 10.71
N PRO A 220 36.15 -2.59 12.00
CA PRO A 220 35.17 -2.76 13.07
C PRO A 220 33.93 -1.88 12.88
N GLU A 221 34.07 -0.70 12.26
CA GLU A 221 33.01 0.29 12.06
C GLU A 221 32.07 -0.03 10.87
N LEU A 222 32.32 -1.12 10.15
CA LEU A 222 31.46 -1.57 9.06
C LEU A 222 30.02 -1.80 9.56
N SER A 223 29.12 -0.93 9.10
CA SER A 223 27.70 -0.91 9.46
C SER A 223 26.82 -0.63 8.24
N PRO A 224 25.53 -0.99 8.28
CA PRO A 224 24.58 -0.62 7.21
C PRO A 224 24.50 0.90 6.97
N ALA A 225 24.69 1.71 8.03
CA ALA A 225 24.70 3.17 7.91
C ALA A 225 25.93 3.68 7.14
N MET A 226 27.10 3.09 7.38
CA MET A 226 28.33 3.41 6.63
C MET A 226 28.18 3.06 5.15
N LEU A 227 27.72 1.83 4.84
CA LEU A 227 27.51 1.38 3.47
C LEU A 227 26.52 2.27 2.72
N ALA A 228 25.42 2.66 3.38
CA ALA A 228 24.43 3.56 2.81
C ALA A 228 25.04 4.93 2.46
N ARG A 229 25.87 5.48 3.37
CA ARG A 229 26.57 6.75 3.15
C ARG A 229 27.56 6.68 1.98
N GLU A 230 28.37 5.64 1.90
CA GLU A 230 29.36 5.50 0.81
C GLU A 230 28.70 5.24 -0.56
N LEU A 231 27.54 4.59 -0.58
CA LEU A 231 26.76 4.36 -1.80
C LEU A 231 25.79 5.51 -2.14
N ASN A 232 25.79 6.60 -1.37
CA ASN A 232 24.88 7.74 -1.53
C ASN A 232 23.39 7.35 -1.53
N VAL A 233 22.99 6.39 -0.69
CA VAL A 233 21.60 5.95 -0.52
C VAL A 233 21.13 6.07 0.92
N SER A 234 19.82 6.10 1.14
CA SER A 234 19.29 6.02 2.50
C SER A 234 19.49 4.61 3.10
N VAL A 235 19.63 4.52 4.43
CA VAL A 235 19.69 3.24 5.16
C VAL A 235 18.44 2.40 4.90
N ARG A 236 17.28 3.04 4.78
CA ARG A 236 16.01 2.40 4.44
C ARG A 236 16.05 1.79 3.03
N THR A 237 16.60 2.50 2.05
CA THR A 237 16.76 2.02 0.67
C THR A 237 17.68 0.81 0.61
N LEU A 238 18.80 0.86 1.35
CA LEU A 238 19.74 -0.26 1.47
C LEU A 238 19.07 -1.51 2.07
N HIS A 239 18.34 -1.36 3.19
CA HIS A 239 17.61 -2.49 3.79
C HIS A 239 16.56 -3.09 2.85
N ARG A 240 15.86 -2.27 2.06
CA ARG A 240 14.87 -2.75 1.11
C ARG A 240 15.49 -3.47 -0.09
N ALA A 241 16.64 -3.01 -0.57
CA ALA A 241 17.37 -3.70 -1.64
C ALA A 241 17.80 -5.11 -1.21
N PHE A 242 18.39 -5.23 -0.02
CA PHE A 242 18.75 -6.52 0.58
C PHE A 242 17.54 -7.42 0.85
N ALA A 243 16.43 -6.85 1.34
CA ALA A 243 15.18 -7.59 1.53
C ALA A 243 14.58 -8.13 0.22
N ALA A 244 14.70 -7.38 -0.89
CA ALA A 244 14.24 -7.81 -2.21
C ALA A 244 15.01 -9.02 -2.75
N VAL A 245 16.28 -9.20 -2.34
CA VAL A 245 17.13 -10.34 -2.71
C VAL A 245 17.08 -11.47 -1.66
N GLY A 246 16.27 -11.31 -0.59
CA GLY A 246 16.01 -12.36 0.39
C GLY A 246 17.07 -12.52 1.49
N GLU A 247 18.03 -11.61 1.63
CA GLU A 247 19.05 -11.66 2.68
C GLU A 247 19.20 -10.29 3.34
N PRO A 248 18.94 -10.11 4.65
CA PRO A 248 19.17 -8.83 5.33
C PRO A 248 20.66 -8.45 5.37
N VAL A 249 20.98 -7.17 5.13
CA VAL A 249 22.37 -6.65 5.11
C VAL A 249 23.18 -6.97 6.38
N GLY A 250 22.56 -6.88 7.56
CA GLY A 250 23.25 -7.19 8.83
C GLY A 250 23.59 -8.68 8.95
N THR A 251 22.73 -9.56 8.43
CA THR A 251 22.97 -11.01 8.38
C THR A 251 24.13 -11.33 7.44
N TYR A 252 24.16 -10.69 6.27
CA TYR A 252 25.24 -10.84 5.30
C TYR A 252 26.60 -10.45 5.88
N ILE A 253 26.73 -9.25 6.47
CA ILE A 253 27.99 -8.76 7.09
C ILE A 253 28.47 -9.73 8.18
N ARG A 254 27.56 -10.15 9.07
CA ARG A 254 27.89 -11.08 10.15
C ARG A 254 28.38 -12.42 9.62
N ARG A 255 27.70 -12.97 8.60
CA ARG A 255 28.07 -14.25 7.97
C ARG A 255 29.46 -14.17 7.36
N ARG A 256 29.77 -13.09 6.63
CA ARG A 256 31.09 -12.90 5.98
C ARG A 256 32.21 -12.73 7.01
N ARG A 257 32.01 -11.91 8.06
CA ARG A 257 32.99 -11.79 9.17
C ARG A 257 33.28 -13.13 9.86
N LEU A 258 32.26 -13.95 10.10
CA LEU A 258 32.44 -15.29 10.69
C LEU A 258 33.18 -16.24 9.74
N HIS A 259 32.96 -16.13 8.43
CA HIS A 259 33.65 -16.93 7.44
C HIS A 259 35.14 -16.58 7.39
N GLU A 260 35.48 -15.29 7.32
CA GLU A 260 36.87 -14.82 7.36
C GLU A 260 37.58 -15.19 8.66
N ALA A 261 36.91 -15.06 9.81
CA ALA A 261 37.45 -15.50 11.09
C ALA A 261 37.78 -17.00 11.11
N ARG A 262 36.92 -17.84 10.52
CA ARG A 262 37.21 -19.29 10.37
C ARG A 262 38.39 -19.54 9.44
N LEU A 263 38.49 -18.83 8.33
CA LEU A 263 39.63 -18.96 7.41
C LEU A 263 40.94 -18.53 8.07
N ALA A 264 40.94 -17.43 8.81
CA ALA A 264 42.10 -16.97 9.57
C ALA A 264 42.53 -17.99 10.65
N LEU A 265 41.58 -18.68 11.29
CA LEU A 265 41.86 -19.73 12.27
C LEU A 265 42.28 -21.07 11.63
N ALA A 266 41.86 -21.34 10.39
CA ALA A 266 42.20 -22.57 9.65
C ALA A 266 43.46 -22.42 8.78
N ALA A 267 43.90 -21.19 8.50
CA ALA A 267 45.17 -20.93 7.86
C ALA A 267 46.29 -21.46 8.77
N PRO A 268 47.18 -22.36 8.30
CA PRO A 268 48.34 -22.78 9.05
C PRO A 268 49.17 -21.52 9.32
N SER A 269 49.12 -21.05 10.56
CA SER A 269 49.96 -19.94 10.97
C SER A 269 51.41 -20.35 10.74
N ARG A 270 52.08 -19.73 9.75
CA ARG A 270 53.53 -19.53 9.79
C ARG A 270 53.84 -18.50 10.88
N LEU A 271 53.38 -18.78 12.10
CA LEU A 271 53.90 -18.19 13.30
C LEU A 271 55.03 -19.12 13.72
N SER A 272 56.22 -18.81 13.22
CA SER A 272 57.46 -19.21 13.89
C SER A 272 57.44 -18.56 15.27
N VAL A 273 56.86 -19.26 16.25
CA VAL A 273 57.17 -19.02 17.65
C VAL A 273 58.33 -19.94 17.99
N SER A 274 59.53 -19.48 17.64
CA SER A 274 60.71 -19.86 18.40
C SER A 274 60.58 -19.22 19.78
N SER A 275 60.04 -19.96 20.74
CA SER A 275 60.33 -19.71 22.16
C SER A 275 60.78 -21.03 22.77
N ARG A 276 62.07 -21.25 22.55
CA ARG A 276 62.98 -22.10 23.31
C ARG A 276 62.67 -22.02 24.81
N VAL A 277 62.28 -23.15 25.38
CA VAL A 277 62.38 -23.44 26.81
C VAL A 277 63.86 -23.38 27.21
N PRO A 278 64.18 -22.75 28.34
CA PRO A 278 64.97 -23.49 29.30
C PRO A 278 64.33 -23.46 30.69
N SER A 279 64.20 -24.66 31.22
CA SER A 279 63.93 -24.98 32.62
C SER A 279 65.06 -24.44 33.50
N ARG A 280 64.71 -23.74 34.59
CA ARG A 280 65.41 -23.83 35.89
C ARG A 280 64.51 -23.27 37.00
N SER A 281 63.91 -24.20 37.74
CA SER A 281 63.84 -24.25 39.22
C SER A 281 63.93 -22.93 40.01
N THR A 282 62.91 -22.61 40.82
CA THR A 282 62.90 -22.86 42.30
C THR A 282 61.93 -21.91 43.04
N SER A 283 60.99 -22.51 43.77
CA SER A 283 60.37 -22.09 45.05
C SER A 283 59.31 -20.97 45.15
N ALA A 284 58.14 -21.45 45.62
CA ALA A 284 57.26 -20.89 46.66
C ALA A 284 56.48 -19.59 46.40
N ARG A 285 55.15 -19.69 46.33
CA ARG A 285 54.23 -19.53 47.50
C ARG A 285 52.76 -19.55 47.01
N LEU A 286 51.91 -20.41 47.62
CA LEU A 286 50.45 -20.46 47.40
C LEU A 286 49.72 -19.31 48.18
N PRO A 287 48.46 -19.01 47.82
CA PRO A 287 47.71 -17.81 48.22
C PRO A 287 46.74 -18.06 49.40
N PRO A 288 45.82 -17.12 49.69
CA PRO A 288 44.42 -17.57 49.57
C PRO A 288 43.44 -16.57 48.91
N SER A 289 42.49 -17.17 48.20
CA SER A 289 41.04 -16.93 48.27
C SER A 289 40.40 -15.67 47.65
N THR A 290 39.76 -15.94 46.51
CA THR A 290 38.45 -15.48 46.00
C THR A 290 37.41 -15.11 47.08
N PRO A 291 36.34 -14.29 46.80
CA PRO A 291 35.49 -14.53 45.64
C PRO A 291 34.77 -13.37 44.93
N VAL A 292 34.45 -13.72 43.68
CA VAL A 292 33.32 -13.29 42.86
C VAL A 292 32.01 -13.19 43.66
N LEU A 293 31.22 -12.14 43.41
CA LEU A 293 29.76 -12.22 43.54
C LEU A 293 29.07 -11.62 42.28
N PRO A 294 27.89 -12.15 41.91
CA PRO A 294 27.31 -12.03 40.57
C PRO A 294 26.24 -10.94 40.44
N LYS A 295 25.83 -10.69 39.19
CA LYS A 295 24.66 -9.89 38.82
C LYS A 295 23.34 -10.70 38.89
N GLN A 296 22.27 -9.97 39.27
CA GLN A 296 20.83 -10.13 39.02
C GLN A 296 20.03 -11.09 39.92
N PRO A 297 18.69 -10.96 40.12
CA PRO A 297 17.69 -10.17 39.35
C PRO A 297 16.59 -9.40 40.16
N ARG A 298 15.83 -8.56 39.40
CA ARG A 298 14.39 -8.18 39.52
C ARG A 298 13.73 -8.06 40.91
N SER A 299 13.25 -6.85 41.22
CA SER A 299 12.05 -6.67 42.05
C SER A 299 10.90 -6.08 41.23
N ARG A 300 9.83 -6.87 41.11
CA ARG A 300 8.45 -6.43 40.82
C ARG A 300 7.86 -5.90 42.14
N ARG A 301 7.24 -4.71 42.10
CA ARG A 301 6.05 -4.36 42.89
C ARG A 301 5.11 -3.64 41.93
N THR A 302 4.03 -4.25 41.45
CA THR A 302 2.69 -4.37 42.09
C THR A 302 2.13 -3.02 42.53
N SER A 303 1.15 -2.51 41.78
CA SER A 303 -0.22 -2.38 42.29
C SER A 303 -1.25 -2.25 41.14
N PRO A 304 -2.40 -2.95 41.24
CA PRO A 304 -3.48 -2.95 40.25
C PRO A 304 -4.75 -2.22 40.75
N ARG A 305 -5.70 -2.01 39.81
CA ARG A 305 -7.16 -1.69 39.89
C ARG A 305 -7.45 -0.50 38.96
N ARG A 306 -8.48 -0.51 38.10
CA ARG A 306 -9.84 -1.04 38.29
C ARG A 306 -10.48 -1.29 36.92
N ALA A 307 -11.05 -2.48 36.75
CA ALA A 307 -11.95 -2.83 35.66
C ALA A 307 -13.38 -2.43 36.02
N THR A 308 -14.12 -1.84 35.08
CA THR A 308 -15.58 -1.69 35.14
C THR A 308 -16.23 -2.52 34.05
N ARG A 309 -16.80 -3.64 34.54
CA ARG A 309 -17.93 -4.44 34.07
C ARG A 309 -18.72 -3.95 32.84
N ARG A 310 -18.81 -4.85 31.86
CA ARG A 310 -20.00 -5.06 31.00
C ARG A 310 -21.18 -5.59 31.84
N PRO A 311 -22.44 -5.27 31.50
CA PRO A 311 -23.57 -6.09 31.87
C PRO A 311 -23.86 -7.16 30.80
N LYS A 312 -24.39 -8.27 31.30
CA LYS A 312 -24.71 -9.53 30.66
C LYS A 312 -26.21 -9.53 30.30
N ALA A 313 -26.56 -10.16 29.18
CA ALA A 313 -27.94 -10.45 28.80
C ALA A 313 -28.63 -11.37 29.84
N PRO A 314 -29.97 -11.33 29.96
CA PRO A 314 -30.74 -12.38 30.61
C PRO A 314 -31.22 -13.44 29.59
N ASP A 315 -31.22 -14.68 30.06
CA ASP A 315 -31.74 -15.88 29.38
C ASP A 315 -33.15 -16.23 29.89
N LEU A 316 -33.84 -17.04 29.11
CA LEU A 316 -35.27 -17.38 29.11
C LEU A 316 -35.81 -18.15 30.35
N ALA A 317 -37.12 -17.98 30.61
CA ALA A 317 -38.17 -19.02 30.76
C ALA A 317 -39.13 -18.87 31.95
N GLY A 318 -40.45 -18.92 31.67
CA GLY A 318 -41.46 -19.44 32.61
C GLY A 318 -42.87 -18.80 32.61
N LEU A 319 -43.83 -19.51 32.00
CA LEU A 319 -45.32 -19.47 32.17
C LEU A 319 -46.05 -18.28 31.51
N SER A 320 -47.16 -18.40 30.77
CA SER A 320 -48.30 -19.35 30.85
C SER A 320 -48.99 -19.59 29.49
N ARG A 321 -49.79 -20.66 29.46
CA ARG A 321 -50.64 -21.18 28.37
C ARG A 321 -51.96 -20.39 28.23
N ASP A 322 -52.47 -20.30 27.00
CA ASP A 322 -53.88 -20.46 26.55
C ASP A 322 -53.85 -20.31 25.00
N VAL A 323 -54.12 -21.30 24.14
CA VAL A 323 -55.34 -22.06 23.77
C VAL A 323 -56.47 -21.19 23.20
N GLY A 324 -56.83 -21.49 21.94
CA GLY A 324 -57.93 -20.91 21.15
C GLY A 324 -57.45 -20.59 19.72
N ASP A 325 -57.16 -21.58 18.87
CA ASP A 325 -58.10 -22.23 17.94
C ASP A 325 -59.00 -21.23 17.18
N THR A 326 -58.86 -21.19 15.85
CA THR A 326 -59.92 -21.28 14.82
C THR A 326 -59.40 -20.74 13.47
N ARG A 327 -59.28 -21.65 12.48
CA ARG A 327 -59.64 -21.57 11.02
C ARG A 327 -59.36 -20.27 10.22
N ALA A 328 -59.22 -20.20 8.90
CA ALA A 328 -59.06 -21.08 7.73
C ALA A 328 -59.20 -20.12 6.51
N GLY A 329 -58.74 -20.52 5.33
CA GLY A 329 -58.97 -19.81 4.05
C GLY A 329 -57.67 -19.28 3.46
N CYS A 330 -56.91 -19.99 2.61
CA CYS A 330 -57.27 -20.70 1.38
C CYS A 330 -57.99 -19.82 0.33
N LEU A 331 -57.24 -19.55 -0.75
CA LEU A 331 -57.64 -19.37 -2.15
C LEU A 331 -58.55 -18.19 -2.51
N ASN A 332 -58.05 -17.29 -3.36
CA ASN A 332 -58.38 -17.36 -4.79
C ASN A 332 -57.59 -16.39 -5.67
N ARG A 333 -57.20 -16.95 -6.83
CA ARG A 333 -56.93 -16.35 -8.16
C ARG A 333 -55.78 -15.38 -8.36
#